data_AF-A7H4J8-F1
#
_entry.id   AF-A7H4J8-F1
#
_cell.length_a   1.000
_cell.length_b   1.000
_cell.length_c   1.000
_cell.angle_alpha   90.00
_cell.angle_beta   90.00
_cell.angle_gamma   90.00
#
_symmetry.space_group_name_H-M   'P 1'
#
loop_
_entity.id
_entity.type
_entity.pdbx_description
1 polymer ?
#
loop_
_entity_poly.entity_id
_entity_poly.type
_entity_poly.pdbx_seq_one_letter_code
_entity_poly.pdbx_strand_id
1 'polypeptide(L)'
;MNYKLSLSPLFVLEIIASVLFIVFFGFGNFLFFILLSMIFGVVLLGVFWKNMLEFQMGGLKDMLTQFSFVIAGFLLIFPGIITSVFGIFVFCFGIALKIMTKSKYHYTKQEHQNSNEEIIDVEIIEDRK
;
A
#
# COMPACT_ATOMS: atom_id res chain seq x y z
N MET A 1 14.58 11.05 33.41
CA MET A 1 13.71 9.86 33.57
C MET A 1 13.70 9.13 32.23
N ASN A 2 14.52 8.08 32.09
CA ASN A 2 14.66 7.34 30.83
C ASN A 2 13.50 6.33 30.72
N TYR A 3 12.40 6.74 30.11
CA TYR A 3 11.34 5.81 29.74
C TYR A 3 11.84 4.95 28.58
N LYS A 4 12.44 3.80 28.89
CA LYS A 4 12.69 2.77 27.89
C LYS A 4 11.34 2.19 27.50
N LEU A 5 10.77 2.67 26.39
CA LEU A 5 9.63 2.04 25.72
C LEU A 5 10.06 0.63 25.32
N SER A 6 9.75 -0.33 26.19
CA SER A 6 9.99 -1.73 25.92
C SER A 6 8.88 -2.22 25.00
N LEU A 7 9.22 -2.94 23.94
CA LEU A 7 8.23 -3.59 23.06
C LEU A 7 7.57 -4.81 23.73
N SER A 8 8.04 -5.20 24.93
CA SER A 8 7.53 -6.35 25.68
C SER A 8 6.03 -6.33 25.98
N PRO A 9 5.36 -5.19 26.27
CA PRO A 9 3.92 -5.18 26.52
C PRO A 9 3.11 -5.57 25.29
N LEU A 10 3.58 -5.20 24.09
CA LEU A 10 2.91 -5.57 22.83
C LEU A 10 2.99 -7.07 22.60
N PHE A 11 4.13 -7.70 22.85
CA PHE A 11 4.27 -9.16 22.77
C PHE A 11 3.35 -9.89 23.73
N VAL A 12 3.25 -9.41 24.98
CA VAL A 12 2.34 -9.99 25.98
C VAL A 12 0.88 -9.85 25.52
N LEU A 13 0.50 -8.67 25.02
CA LEU A 13 -0.83 -8.42 24.46
C LEU A 13 -1.15 -9.34 23.28
N GLU A 14 -0.18 -9.57 22.39
CA GLU A 14 -0.31 -10.47 21.24
C GLU A 14 -0.57 -11.91 21.67
N ILE A 15 0.17 -12.39 22.68
CA ILE A 15 0.00 -13.74 23.24
C ILE A 15 -1.40 -13.87 23.84
N ILE A 16 -1.84 -12.89 24.63
CA ILE A 16 -3.17 -12.89 25.25
C ILE A 16 -4.24 -12.95 24.17
N ALA A 17 -4.16 -12.10 23.14
CA ALA A 17 -5.13 -12.09 22.05
C ALA A 17 -5.11 -13.38 21.21
N SER A 18 -3.93 -13.94 20.99
CA SER A 18 -3.79 -15.22 20.27
C SER A 18 -4.41 -16.37 21.05
N VAL A 19 -4.16 -16.46 22.36
CA VAL A 19 -4.80 -17.45 23.24
C VAL A 19 -6.32 -17.26 23.25
N LEU A 20 -6.79 -16.02 23.40
CA LEU A 20 -8.22 -15.70 23.37
C LEU A 20 -8.86 -16.20 22.07
N PHE A 21 -8.26 -15.88 20.93
CA PHE A 21 -8.76 -16.32 19.62
C PHE A 21 -8.74 -17.83 19.46
N ILE A 22 -7.70 -18.52 19.91
CA ILE A 22 -7.63 -19.98 19.87
C ILE A 22 -8.75 -20.59 20.73
N VAL A 23 -9.06 -20.01 21.88
CA VAL A 23 -10.15 -20.49 22.77
C VAL A 23 -11.52 -20.29 22.11
N PHE A 24 -11.76 -19.16 21.44
CA PHE A 24 -13.06 -18.86 20.82
C PHE A 24 -13.27 -19.54 19.46
N PHE A 25 -12.24 -19.57 18.62
CA PHE A 25 -12.33 -19.99 17.21
C PHE A 25 -11.62 -21.32 16.94
N GLY A 26 -10.80 -21.82 17.86
CA GLY A 26 -10.03 -23.04 17.71
C GLY A 26 -8.65 -22.82 17.08
N PHE A 27 -7.72 -23.74 17.37
CA PHE A 27 -6.33 -23.66 16.91
C PHE A 27 -6.19 -23.77 15.38
N GLY A 28 -7.00 -24.60 14.73
CA GLY A 28 -6.97 -24.73 13.27
C GLY A 28 -7.31 -23.43 12.55
N ASN A 29 -8.34 -22.72 13.03
CA ASN A 29 -8.72 -21.41 12.49
C ASN A 29 -7.66 -20.35 12.74
N PHE A 30 -6.98 -20.40 13.90
CA PHE A 30 -5.84 -19.54 14.18
C PHE A 30 -4.71 -19.76 13.18
N LEU A 31 -4.29 -21.02 12.94
CA LEU A 31 -3.25 -21.33 11.97
C LEU A 31 -3.62 -20.88 10.56
N PHE A 32 -4.86 -21.15 10.13
CA PHE A 32 -5.35 -20.73 8.82
C PHE A 32 -5.34 -19.21 8.69
N PHE A 33 -5.78 -18.49 9.72
CA PHE A 33 -5.76 -17.03 9.75
C PHE A 33 -4.35 -16.47 9.61
N ILE A 34 -3.38 -16.99 10.37
CA ILE A 34 -1.99 -16.53 10.32
C ILE A 34 -1.37 -16.82 8.95
N LEU A 35 -1.61 -18.00 8.38
CA LEU A 35 -1.14 -18.33 7.03
C LEU A 35 -1.72 -17.40 5.97
N LEU A 36 -3.03 -17.13 6.03
CA LEU A 36 -3.70 -16.25 5.09
C LEU A 36 -3.19 -14.81 5.22
N SER A 37 -3.01 -14.33 6.46
CA SER A 37 -2.44 -13.00 6.74
C SER A 37 -1.04 -12.86 6.16
N MET A 38 -0.19 -13.87 6.37
CA MET A 38 1.18 -13.88 5.84
C MET A 38 1.21 -13.88 4.31
N ILE A 39 0.41 -14.74 3.67
CA ILE A 39 0.30 -14.76 2.20
C ILE A 39 -0.14 -13.39 1.69
N PHE A 40 -1.15 -12.80 2.32
CA PHE A 40 -1.63 -11.48 1.95
C PHE A 40 -0.54 -10.40 2.09
N GLY A 41 0.21 -10.41 3.19
CA GLY A 41 1.33 -9.50 3.41
C GLY A 41 2.45 -9.65 2.36
N VAL A 42 2.81 -10.88 1.99
CA VAL A 42 3.81 -11.15 0.93
C VAL A 42 3.33 -10.64 -0.43
N VAL A 43 2.06 -10.88 -0.78
CA VAL A 43 1.47 -10.38 -2.03
C VAL A 43 1.53 -8.85 -2.08
N LEU A 44 1.21 -8.18 -0.96
CA LEU A 44 1.30 -6.74 -0.82
C LEU A 44 2.71 -6.19 -1.09
N LEU A 45 3.73 -6.82 -0.49
CA LEU A 45 5.13 -6.44 -0.74
C LEU A 45 5.57 -6.71 -2.19
N GLY A 46 5.11 -7.82 -2.79
CA GLY A 46 5.36 -8.11 -4.20
C GLY A 46 4.78 -7.06 -5.15
N VAL A 47 3.56 -6.60 -4.88
CA VAL A 47 2.92 -5.51 -5.65
C VAL A 47 3.69 -4.20 -5.48
N PHE A 48 4.13 -3.87 -4.27
CA PHE A 48 4.97 -2.70 -4.03
C PHE A 48 6.27 -2.77 -4.83
N TRP A 49 6.97 -3.90 -4.79
CA TRP A 49 8.22 -4.09 -5.52
C TRP A 49 8.04 -3.90 -7.04
N LYS A 50 6.94 -4.45 -7.60
CA LYS A 50 6.57 -4.24 -8.99
C LYS A 50 6.36 -2.76 -9.31
N ASN A 51 5.59 -2.04 -8.48
CA ASN A 51 5.33 -0.61 -8.69
C ASN A 51 6.60 0.25 -8.60
N MET A 52 7.56 -0.16 -7.76
CA MET A 52 8.87 0.48 -7.63
C MET A 52 9.71 0.29 -8.90
N LEU A 53 9.75 -0.93 -9.45
CA LEU A 53 10.48 -1.25 -10.68
C LEU A 53 9.91 -0.51 -11.91
N GLU A 54 8.60 -0.29 -11.94
CA GLU A 54 7.94 0.45 -13.01
C GLU A 54 8.09 1.98 -12.90
N PHE A 55 8.87 2.48 -11.92
CA PHE A 55 9.07 3.92 -11.65
C PHE A 55 7.75 4.72 -11.59
N GLN A 56 6.66 4.09 -11.19
CA GLN A 56 5.35 4.73 -10.99
C GLN A 56 5.30 5.48 -9.65
N MET A 57 6.41 6.07 -9.21
CA MET A 57 6.40 6.99 -8.07
C MET A 57 5.94 8.36 -8.57
N GLY A 58 4.62 8.48 -8.74
CA GLY A 58 3.97 9.79 -8.81
C GLY A 58 4.24 10.58 -7.52
N GLY A 59 3.85 11.86 -7.52
CA GLY A 59 4.15 12.80 -6.43
C GLY A 59 3.79 12.33 -5.01
N LEU A 60 4.13 13.12 -3.99
CA LEU A 60 4.13 12.75 -2.56
C LEU A 60 2.97 11.87 -2.05
N LYS A 61 1.75 12.01 -2.58
CA LYS A 61 0.59 11.20 -2.20
C LYS A 61 0.68 9.74 -2.66
N ASP A 62 1.24 9.49 -3.85
CA ASP A 62 1.45 8.13 -4.34
C ASP A 62 2.55 7.43 -3.55
N MET A 63 3.62 8.16 -3.20
CA MET A 63 4.64 7.64 -2.28
C MET A 63 4.04 7.26 -0.92
N LEU A 64 3.21 8.14 -0.31
CA LEU A 64 2.56 7.85 0.97
C LEU A 64 1.67 6.60 0.89
N THR A 65 0.94 6.45 -0.21
CA THR A 65 0.09 5.28 -0.47
C THR A 65 0.94 4.01 -0.57
N GLN A 66 2.03 4.05 -1.32
CA GLN A 66 2.97 2.94 -1.46
C GLN A 66 3.62 2.57 -0.11
N PHE A 67 4.06 3.55 0.69
CA PHE A 67 4.57 3.33 2.03
C PHE A 67 3.53 2.69 2.96
N SER A 68 2.27 3.13 2.89
CA SER A 68 1.17 2.51 3.67
C SER A 68 1.02 1.02 3.32
N PHE A 69 1.10 0.66 2.04
CA PHE A 69 1.04 -0.74 1.62
C PHE A 69 2.23 -1.56 2.11
N VAL A 70 3.44 -1.00 2.13
CA VAL A 70 4.63 -1.66 2.66
C VAL A 70 4.50 -1.90 4.16
N ILE A 71 4.10 -0.88 4.92
CA ILE A 71 3.89 -0.98 6.37
C ILE A 71 2.82 -2.04 6.67
N ALA A 72 1.68 -2.00 5.96
CA ALA A 72 0.64 -3.01 6.10
C ALA A 72 1.17 -4.42 5.80
N GLY A 73 1.94 -4.59 4.72
CA GLY A 73 2.55 -5.87 4.35
C GLY A 73 3.45 -6.43 5.45
N PHE A 74 4.33 -5.61 6.02
CA PHE A 74 5.18 -6.02 7.14
C PHE A 74 4.38 -6.41 8.39
N LEU A 75 3.33 -5.65 8.72
CA LEU A 75 2.47 -5.97 9.88
C LEU A 75 1.70 -7.28 9.70
N LEU A 76 1.29 -7.62 8.48
CA LEU A 76 0.56 -8.84 8.15
C LEU A 76 1.45 -10.09 8.08
N ILE A 77 2.71 -9.92 7.68
CA ILE A 77 3.70 -11.01 7.68
C ILE A 77 4.06 -11.42 9.11
N PHE A 78 4.08 -10.46 10.04
CA PHE A 78 4.36 -10.77 11.43
C PHE A 78 3.22 -11.64 12.00
N PRO A 79 3.54 -12.83 12.54
CA PRO A 79 2.51 -13.75 13.01
C PRO A 79 1.87 -13.20 14.29
N GLY A 80 0.66 -12.69 14.15
CA GLY A 80 -0.12 -12.23 15.29
C GLY A 80 -1.49 -11.68 14.90
N ILE A 81 -2.42 -11.66 15.85
CA ILE A 81 -3.79 -11.20 15.62
C ILE A 81 -3.87 -9.68 15.62
N ILE A 82 -3.31 -9.03 16.64
CA ILE A 82 -3.43 -7.58 16.81
C ILE A 82 -2.59 -6.90 15.73
N THR A 83 -1.39 -7.41 15.48
CA THR A 83 -0.53 -6.98 14.37
C THR A 83 -1.23 -7.12 13.02
N SER A 84 -1.90 -8.26 12.76
CA SER A 84 -2.70 -8.43 11.54
C SER A 84 -3.86 -7.43 11.46
N VAL A 85 -4.58 -7.19 12.55
CA VAL A 85 -5.68 -6.20 12.60
C VAL A 85 -5.17 -4.81 12.27
N PHE A 86 -4.06 -4.37 12.89
CA PHE A 86 -3.43 -3.09 12.55
C PHE A 86 -2.94 -3.05 11.09
N GLY A 87 -2.39 -4.15 10.58
CA GLY A 87 -2.00 -4.28 9.18
C GLY A 87 -3.18 -4.06 8.23
N ILE A 88 -4.34 -4.64 8.52
CA ILE A 88 -5.58 -4.44 7.76
C ILE A 88 -6.04 -2.97 7.83
N PHE A 89 -5.98 -2.33 9.01
CA PHE A 89 -6.31 -0.91 9.13
C PHE A 89 -5.43 -0.01 8.27
N VAL A 90 -4.11 -0.23 8.31
CA VAL A 90 -3.15 0.51 7.49
C VAL A 90 -3.36 0.23 6.00
N PHE A 91 -3.73 -1.01 5.64
CA PHE A 91 -4.08 -1.38 4.28
C PHE A 91 -5.32 -0.62 3.77
N CYS A 92 -6.39 -0.61 4.56
CA CYS A 92 -7.62 0.13 4.24
C CYS A 92 -7.35 1.63 4.10
N PHE A 93 -6.50 2.19 4.96
CA PHE A 93 -6.06 3.58 4.84
C PHE A 93 -5.32 3.84 3.53
N GLY A 94 -4.40 2.97 3.14
CA GLY A 94 -3.70 3.03 1.85
C GLY A 94 -4.66 2.97 0.65
N ILE A 95 -5.67 2.08 0.69
CA ILE A 95 -6.71 2.02 -0.33
C ILE A 95 -7.50 3.32 -0.39
N ALA A 96 -7.94 3.85 0.75
CA ALA A 96 -8.71 5.08 0.81
C ALA A 96 -7.94 6.26 0.16
N LEU A 97 -6.65 6.40 0.49
CA LEU A 97 -5.78 7.40 -0.13
C LEU A 97 -5.69 7.22 -1.66
N LYS A 98 -5.48 5.98 -2.12
CA LYS A 98 -5.40 5.65 -3.56
C LYS A 98 -6.67 6.00 -4.32
N ILE A 99 -7.84 5.76 -3.71
CA ILE A 99 -9.14 6.09 -4.33
C ILE A 99 -9.31 7.60 -4.42
N MET A 100 -8.95 8.34 -3.36
CA MET A 100 -9.02 9.80 -3.35
C MET A 100 -8.09 10.45 -4.39
N THR A 101 -6.91 9.87 -4.65
CA THR A 101 -5.98 10.41 -5.66
C THR A 101 -6.38 10.08 -7.09
N LYS A 102 -6.91 8.87 -7.37
CA LYS A 102 -7.39 8.49 -8.71
C LYS A 102 -8.51 9.40 -9.23
N SER A 103 -9.37 9.89 -8.35
CA SER A 103 -10.48 10.80 -8.72
C SER A 103 -9.99 12.10 -9.37
N LYS A 104 -8.82 12.62 -8.98
CA LYS A 104 -8.28 13.87 -9.53
C LYS A 104 -7.60 13.71 -10.90
N TYR A 105 -6.94 12.58 -11.16
CA TYR A 105 -6.24 12.39 -12.44
C TYR A 105 -7.19 12.14 -13.63
N HIS A 106 -8.40 11.63 -13.38
CA HIS A 106 -9.37 11.40 -14.45
C HIS A 106 -10.07 12.68 -14.92
N TYR A 107 -10.20 13.69 -14.06
CA TYR A 107 -10.77 14.98 -14.42
C TYR A 107 -9.81 15.86 -15.23
N THR A 108 -8.52 15.88 -14.92
CA THR A 108 -7.56 16.76 -15.62
C THR A 108 -7.15 16.22 -17.00
N LYS A 109 -7.21 14.89 -17.24
CA LYS A 109 -6.91 14.32 -18.57
C LYS A 109 -8.01 14.57 -19.61
N GLN A 110 -9.25 14.84 -19.20
CA GLN A 110 -10.32 15.19 -20.15
C GLN A 110 -10.29 16.66 -20.58
N GLU A 111 -9.63 17.55 -19.82
CA GLU A 111 -9.58 18.98 -20.16
C GLU A 111 -8.38 19.38 -21.07
N HIS A 112 -7.35 18.54 -21.19
CA HIS A 112 -6.20 18.79 -22.07
C HIS A 112 -6.24 18.02 -23.40
N GLN A 113 -7.27 17.19 -23.65
CA GLN A 113 -7.48 16.57 -24.95
C GLN A 113 -8.31 17.43 -25.92
N ASN A 114 -8.75 18.62 -25.51
CA ASN A 114 -9.62 19.47 -26.33
C ASN A 114 -8.95 20.79 -26.76
N SER A 115 -7.65 20.95 -26.53
CA SER A 115 -6.87 22.09 -26.96
C SER A 115 -5.75 21.66 -27.89
N ASN A 116 -6.06 21.69 -29.19
CA ASN A 116 -5.12 21.92 -30.29
C ASN A 116 -3.91 20.97 -30.37
N GLU A 117 -4.15 19.79 -30.96
CA GLU A 117 -3.15 19.21 -31.88
C GLU A 117 -3.01 20.14 -33.10
N GLU A 118 -2.36 21.29 -32.93
CA GLU A 118 -1.76 22.01 -34.05
C GLU A 118 -0.45 21.28 -34.37
N ILE A 119 -0.54 20.37 -35.33
CA ILE A 119 0.61 19.75 -35.98
C ILE A 119 1.41 20.90 -36.61
N ILE A 120 2.55 21.24 -36.01
CA ILE A 120 3.52 22.14 -36.63
C ILE A 120 4.19 21.35 -37.75
N ASP A 121 3.63 21.43 -38.95
CA ASP A 121 4.30 20.93 -40.16
C ASP A 121 5.36 21.97 -40.55
N VAL A 122 6.59 21.74 -40.07
CA VAL A 122 7.74 22.56 -40.47
C VAL A 122 8.15 22.10 -41.87
N GLU A 123 7.51 22.66 -42.88
CA GLU A 123 7.96 22.53 -44.27
C GLU A 123 9.39 23.12 -44.36
N ILE A 124 10.37 22.26 -44.60
CA ILE A 124 11.77 22.66 -44.81
C ILE A 124 11.84 23.32 -46.19
N ILE A 125 11.85 24.65 -46.21
CA ILE A 125 12.12 25.42 -47.44
C ILE A 125 13.61 25.31 -47.70
N GLU A 126 14.00 24.47 -48.67
CA GLU A 126 15.35 24.51 -49.26
C GLU A 126 15.49 25.81 -50.07
N ASP A 127 16.20 26.79 -49.52
CA ASP A 127 16.66 27.97 -50.24
C ASP A 127 17.59 27.54 -51.38
N ARG A 128 17.04 27.47 -52.60
CA ARG A 128 17.80 27.27 -53.83
C ARG A 128 18.28 28.62 -54.36
N LYS A 129 19.59 28.86 -54.14
CA LYS A 129 20.56 29.67 -54.91
C LYS A 129 20.32 31.17 -55.11
#